data_AF-A0A9E2KL22-F1
#
_entry.id   AF-A0A9E2KL22-F1
#
_cell.length_a   1.000
_cell.length_b   1.000
_cell.length_c   1.000
_cell.angle_alpha   90.00
_cell.angle_beta   90.00
_cell.angle_gamma   90.00
#
_symmetry.space_group_name_H-M   'P 1'
#
loop_
_entity.id
_entity.type
_entity.pdbx_description
1 polymer ?
#
loop_
_entity_poly.entity_id
_entity_poly.type
_entity_poly.pdbx_seq_one_letter_code
_entity_poly.pdbx_strand_id
1 'polypeptide(L)'
;LRAQQAQNEASRAAIEAIRRTNETSRAEIAEKEEAIRQSTRQRLECQKAETEAQAAAREAAGHREDLGREMARLAERKNAAEAEYDQSVARLWDEYQLTVTQAETLCVEYDSLPALRTQVAEVRGKIRALGSVNVGAVEEYKEVKQRYDALKAQVEDVEGSKNRLTRMIGELSGQMREIFSDSFRAINEQFGSTFRELFGGGDASLILENPADVLTGGIEIQVSPPGKVIRNLEALSGGERALVAISIYFAILAIHPAPFCILDEIEAALDDANVTRFAQYLRRISGRSQFIVITHRRGTMEAADLLYGVTMQEDGISKLLKLDLEQVDATLIS
;
A
#
# COMPACT_ATOMS: atom_id res chain seq x y z
N LEU A 1 -105.00 -57.15 -127.68
CA LEU A 1 -105.30 -55.70 -127.59
C LEU A 1 -105.78 -55.26 -126.20
N ARG A 2 -106.83 -55.83 -125.58
CA ARG A 2 -107.24 -55.45 -124.21
C ARG A 2 -106.21 -55.76 -123.09
N ALA A 3 -105.40 -56.82 -123.21
CA ALA A 3 -104.37 -57.15 -122.22
C ALA A 3 -103.15 -56.21 -122.20
N GLN A 4 -102.89 -55.50 -123.31
CA GLN A 4 -101.71 -54.64 -123.47
C GLN A 4 -101.98 -53.18 -123.04
N GLN A 5 -103.25 -52.80 -122.89
CA GLN A 5 -103.66 -51.54 -122.27
C GLN A 5 -103.55 -51.60 -120.74
N ALA A 6 -103.94 -52.72 -120.11
CA ALA A 6 -103.82 -52.90 -118.66
C ALA A 6 -102.36 -52.89 -118.16
N GLN A 7 -101.42 -53.45 -118.94
CA GLN A 7 -99.99 -53.46 -118.58
C GLN A 7 -99.31 -52.09 -118.73
N ASN A 8 -99.80 -51.26 -119.67
CA ASN A 8 -99.35 -49.88 -119.83
C ASN A 8 -99.89 -48.95 -118.74
N GLU A 9 -101.12 -49.15 -118.27
CA GLU A 9 -101.68 -48.40 -117.14
C GLU A 9 -100.97 -48.74 -115.82
N ALA A 10 -100.67 -50.02 -115.56
CA ALA A 10 -99.88 -50.43 -114.40
C ALA A 10 -98.45 -49.86 -114.41
N SER A 11 -97.80 -49.82 -115.58
CA SER A 11 -96.46 -49.24 -115.73
C SER A 11 -96.46 -47.72 -115.58
N ARG A 12 -97.51 -47.02 -116.04
CA ARG A 12 -97.69 -45.57 -115.82
C ARG A 12 -97.92 -45.23 -114.34
N ALA A 13 -98.75 -46.00 -113.64
CA ALA A 13 -98.97 -45.83 -112.20
C ALA A 13 -97.68 -46.06 -111.38
N ALA A 14 -96.85 -47.04 -111.76
CA ALA A 14 -95.56 -47.28 -111.11
C ALA A 14 -94.54 -46.15 -111.36
N ILE A 15 -94.50 -45.57 -112.56
CA ILE A 15 -93.63 -44.44 -112.88
C ILE A 15 -94.09 -43.16 -112.14
N GLU A 16 -95.39 -42.92 -112.01
CA GLU A 16 -95.91 -41.82 -111.20
C GLU A 16 -95.63 -41.99 -109.71
N ALA A 17 -95.74 -43.21 -109.18
CA ALA A 17 -95.37 -43.52 -107.80
C ALA A 17 -93.88 -43.24 -107.54
N ILE A 18 -92.98 -43.73 -108.42
CA ILE A 18 -91.53 -43.48 -108.30
C ILE A 18 -91.18 -42.01 -108.45
N ARG A 19 -91.90 -41.25 -109.31
CA ARG A 19 -91.72 -39.80 -109.43
C ARG A 19 -92.12 -39.07 -108.16
N ARG A 20 -93.28 -39.40 -107.58
CA ARG A 20 -93.70 -38.81 -106.30
C ARG A 20 -92.70 -39.13 -105.18
N THR A 21 -92.21 -40.37 -105.10
CA THR A 21 -91.21 -40.75 -104.10
C THR A 21 -89.89 -39.98 -104.30
N ASN A 22 -89.44 -39.78 -105.54
CA ASN A 22 -88.24 -38.99 -105.84
C ASN A 22 -88.42 -37.50 -105.51
N GLU A 23 -89.60 -36.93 -105.76
CA GLU A 23 -89.91 -35.54 -105.40
C GLU A 23 -89.95 -35.36 -103.88
N THR A 24 -90.57 -36.28 -103.14
CA THR A 24 -90.55 -36.25 -101.67
C THR A 24 -89.15 -36.45 -101.12
N SER A 25 -88.36 -37.40 -101.63
CA SER A 25 -86.98 -37.60 -101.17
C SER A 25 -86.06 -36.41 -101.51
N ARG A 26 -86.27 -35.74 -102.66
CA ARG A 26 -85.52 -34.51 -102.99
C ARG A 26 -85.90 -33.35 -102.08
N ALA A 27 -87.17 -33.21 -101.72
CA ALA A 27 -87.61 -32.21 -100.76
C ALA A 27 -87.03 -32.46 -99.36
N GLU A 28 -87.04 -33.71 -98.89
CA GLU A 28 -86.44 -34.11 -97.60
C GLU A 28 -84.91 -33.91 -97.57
N ILE A 29 -84.21 -34.16 -98.69
CA ILE A 29 -82.77 -33.89 -98.80
C ILE A 29 -82.51 -32.38 -98.72
N ALA A 30 -83.28 -31.56 -99.44
CA ALA A 30 -83.12 -30.11 -99.41
C ALA A 30 -83.40 -29.53 -98.00
N GLU A 31 -84.42 -30.03 -97.31
CA GLU A 31 -84.72 -29.64 -95.92
C GLU A 31 -83.59 -30.02 -94.96
N LYS A 32 -83.05 -31.25 -95.09
CA LYS A 32 -81.91 -31.70 -94.27
C LYS A 32 -80.62 -30.94 -94.60
N GLU A 33 -80.36 -30.61 -95.86
CA GLU A 33 -79.20 -29.80 -96.25
C GLU A 33 -79.28 -28.38 -95.69
N GLU A 34 -80.46 -27.75 -95.71
CA GLU A 34 -80.66 -26.43 -95.13
C GLU A 34 -80.50 -26.47 -93.59
N ALA A 35 -81.01 -27.51 -92.94
CA ALA A 35 -80.81 -27.75 -91.51
C ALA A 35 -79.32 -27.98 -91.16
N ILE A 36 -78.58 -28.73 -91.99
CA ILE A 36 -77.13 -28.93 -91.83
C ILE A 36 -76.39 -27.60 -91.99
N ARG A 37 -76.74 -26.76 -92.97
CA ARG A 37 -76.11 -25.44 -93.14
C ARG A 37 -76.38 -24.52 -91.96
N GLN A 38 -77.61 -24.47 -91.46
CA GLN A 38 -77.94 -23.69 -90.27
C GLN A 38 -77.16 -24.18 -89.03
N SER A 39 -77.12 -25.50 -88.80
CA SER A 39 -76.36 -26.10 -87.70
C SER A 39 -74.85 -25.81 -87.83
N THR A 40 -74.30 -25.87 -89.04
CA THR A 40 -72.88 -25.59 -89.31
C THR A 40 -72.55 -24.12 -89.04
N ARG A 41 -73.45 -23.20 -89.42
CA ARG A 41 -73.30 -21.77 -89.15
C ARG A 41 -73.35 -21.48 -87.64
N GLN A 42 -74.33 -22.03 -86.94
CA GLN A 42 -74.43 -21.91 -85.47
C GLN A 42 -73.18 -22.48 -84.78
N ARG A 43 -72.66 -23.62 -85.24
CA ARG A 43 -71.42 -24.21 -84.71
C ARG A 43 -70.23 -23.28 -84.90
N LEU A 44 -70.08 -22.67 -86.06
CA LEU A 44 -69.00 -21.71 -86.36
C LEU A 44 -69.10 -20.44 -85.52
N GLU A 45 -70.30 -19.91 -85.31
CA GLU A 45 -70.55 -18.74 -84.45
C GLU A 45 -70.24 -19.06 -82.98
N CYS A 46 -70.71 -20.20 -82.47
CA CYS A 46 -70.35 -20.69 -81.13
C CYS A 46 -68.84 -20.92 -80.98
N GLN A 47 -68.18 -21.50 -81.98
CA GLN A 47 -66.74 -21.76 -81.94
C GLN A 47 -65.93 -20.46 -81.93
N LYS A 48 -66.35 -19.43 -82.68
CA LYS A 48 -65.73 -18.10 -82.63
C LYS A 48 -65.89 -17.47 -81.25
N ALA A 49 -67.11 -17.45 -80.71
CA ALA A 49 -67.40 -16.93 -79.38
C ALA A 49 -66.59 -17.67 -78.29
N GLU A 50 -66.43 -18.98 -78.42
CA GLU A 50 -65.59 -19.78 -77.52
C GLU A 50 -64.12 -19.36 -77.61
N THR A 51 -63.57 -19.21 -78.82
CA THR A 51 -62.17 -18.77 -78.98
C THR A 51 -61.92 -17.36 -78.48
N GLU A 52 -62.86 -16.43 -78.68
CA GLU A 52 -62.79 -15.06 -78.16
C GLU A 52 -62.88 -15.05 -76.63
N ALA A 53 -63.80 -15.82 -76.04
CA ALA A 53 -63.91 -15.98 -74.60
C ALA A 53 -62.65 -16.62 -73.99
N GLN A 54 -62.06 -17.62 -74.66
CA GLN A 54 -60.80 -18.23 -74.24
C GLN A 54 -59.62 -17.26 -74.33
N ALA A 55 -59.55 -16.42 -75.37
CA ALA A 55 -58.52 -15.40 -75.50
C ALA A 55 -58.64 -14.33 -74.39
N ALA A 56 -59.86 -13.81 -74.16
CA ALA A 56 -60.13 -12.86 -73.08
C ALA A 56 -59.85 -13.46 -71.70
N ALA A 57 -60.18 -14.74 -71.48
CA ALA A 57 -59.86 -15.45 -70.24
C ALA A 57 -58.34 -15.59 -70.01
N ARG A 58 -57.55 -15.83 -71.07
CA ARG A 58 -56.08 -15.90 -70.99
C ARG A 58 -55.47 -14.53 -70.68
N GLU A 59 -55.96 -13.47 -71.31
CA GLU A 59 -55.50 -12.10 -71.04
C GLU A 59 -55.83 -11.68 -69.59
N ALA A 60 -57.06 -11.93 -69.14
CA ALA A 60 -57.46 -11.69 -67.75
C ALA A 60 -56.66 -12.53 -66.75
N ALA A 61 -56.29 -13.77 -67.10
CA ALA A 61 -55.41 -14.60 -66.29
C ALA A 61 -53.98 -14.03 -66.22
N GLY A 62 -53.44 -13.54 -67.33
CA GLY A 62 -52.14 -12.86 -67.37
C GLY A 62 -52.10 -11.61 -66.50
N HIS A 63 -53.10 -10.72 -66.63
CA HIS A 63 -53.22 -9.53 -65.77
C HIS A 63 -53.35 -9.89 -64.29
N ARG A 64 -54.08 -10.96 -63.96
CA ARG A 64 -54.20 -11.44 -62.57
C ARG A 64 -52.87 -11.95 -62.04
N GLU A 65 -52.08 -12.63 -62.86
CA GLU A 65 -50.75 -13.10 -62.47
C GLU A 65 -49.77 -11.94 -62.25
N ASP A 66 -49.77 -10.95 -63.14
CA ASP A 66 -48.93 -9.75 -63.00
C ASP A 66 -49.29 -8.94 -61.75
N LEU A 67 -50.58 -8.70 -61.52
CA LEU A 67 -51.07 -8.06 -60.29
C LEU A 67 -50.70 -8.90 -59.06
N GLY A 68 -50.79 -10.22 -59.14
CA GLY A 68 -50.38 -11.13 -58.07
C GLY A 68 -48.90 -11.01 -57.73
N ARG A 69 -48.02 -10.88 -58.74
CA ARG A 69 -46.58 -10.64 -58.55
C ARG A 69 -46.29 -9.28 -57.93
N GLU A 70 -46.98 -8.23 -58.38
CA GLU A 70 -46.83 -6.90 -57.78
C GLU A 70 -47.30 -6.86 -56.33
N MET A 71 -48.44 -7.50 -56.03
CA MET A 71 -48.94 -7.64 -54.67
C MET A 71 -47.94 -8.37 -53.77
N ALA A 72 -47.36 -9.48 -54.24
CA ALA A 72 -46.34 -10.22 -53.49
C ALA A 72 -45.10 -9.35 -53.21
N ARG A 73 -44.61 -8.62 -54.22
CA ARG A 73 -43.47 -7.70 -54.08
C ARG A 73 -43.74 -6.57 -53.10
N LEU A 74 -44.95 -5.98 -53.14
CA LEU A 74 -45.33 -4.91 -52.22
C LEU A 74 -45.53 -5.45 -50.79
N ALA A 75 -46.11 -6.64 -50.63
CA ALA A 75 -46.25 -7.29 -49.33
C ALA A 75 -44.88 -7.60 -48.71
N GLU A 76 -43.92 -8.09 -49.50
CA GLU A 76 -42.55 -8.34 -49.04
C GLU A 76 -41.87 -7.05 -48.58
N ARG A 77 -41.98 -5.96 -49.36
CA ARG A 77 -41.45 -4.65 -48.98
C ARG A 77 -42.07 -4.10 -47.71
N LYS A 78 -43.39 -4.26 -47.55
CA LYS A 78 -44.12 -3.85 -46.35
C LYS A 78 -43.62 -4.63 -45.14
N ASN A 79 -43.55 -5.97 -45.23
CA ASN A 79 -43.08 -6.82 -44.14
C ASN A 79 -41.63 -6.50 -43.77
N ALA A 80 -40.77 -6.21 -44.75
CA ALA A 80 -39.39 -5.79 -44.49
C ALA A 80 -39.34 -4.46 -43.72
N ALA A 81 -40.13 -3.47 -44.13
CA ALA A 81 -40.19 -2.18 -43.44
C ALA A 81 -40.77 -2.28 -42.02
N GLU A 82 -41.80 -3.12 -41.81
CA GLU A 82 -42.37 -3.40 -40.49
C GLU A 82 -41.33 -4.09 -39.58
N ALA A 83 -40.58 -5.06 -40.10
CA ALA A 83 -39.51 -5.71 -39.35
C ALA A 83 -38.37 -4.75 -38.98
N GLU A 84 -37.97 -3.85 -39.88
CA GLU A 84 -36.96 -2.82 -39.59
C GLU A 84 -37.44 -1.82 -38.51
N TYR A 85 -38.72 -1.47 -38.54
CA TYR A 85 -39.35 -0.61 -37.54
C TYR A 85 -39.34 -1.31 -36.16
N ASP A 86 -39.86 -2.54 -36.08
CA ASP A 86 -39.93 -3.30 -34.84
C ASP A 86 -38.52 -3.54 -34.25
N GLN A 87 -37.53 -3.82 -35.09
CA GLN A 87 -36.14 -3.94 -34.67
C GLN A 87 -35.60 -2.63 -34.07
N SER A 88 -35.94 -1.49 -34.67
CA SER A 88 -35.52 -0.18 -34.19
C SER A 88 -36.17 0.17 -32.86
N VAL A 89 -37.46 -0.16 -32.68
CA VAL A 89 -38.19 0.02 -31.42
C VAL A 89 -37.61 -0.87 -30.33
N ALA A 90 -37.36 -2.15 -30.60
CA ALA A 90 -36.74 -3.07 -29.64
C ALA A 90 -35.37 -2.56 -29.20
N ARG A 91 -34.55 -2.08 -30.14
CA ARG A 91 -33.22 -1.53 -29.83
C ARG A 91 -33.28 -0.28 -28.95
N LEU A 92 -34.23 0.62 -29.18
CA LEU A 92 -34.44 1.80 -28.33
C LEU A 92 -34.77 1.40 -26.89
N TRP A 93 -35.57 0.36 -26.72
CA TRP A 93 -35.92 -0.14 -25.40
C TRP A 93 -34.75 -0.88 -24.72
N ASP A 94 -34.07 -1.78 -25.43
CA ASP A 94 -33.03 -2.62 -24.84
C ASP A 94 -31.75 -1.84 -24.49
N GLU A 95 -31.29 -0.94 -25.39
CA GLU A 95 -30.07 -0.17 -25.16
C GLU A 95 -30.29 1.08 -24.31
N TYR A 96 -31.47 1.72 -24.43
CA TYR A 96 -31.70 3.05 -23.86
C TYR A 96 -32.92 3.14 -22.93
N GLN A 97 -33.73 2.09 -22.82
CA GLN A 97 -34.99 2.08 -22.07
C GLN A 97 -35.95 3.22 -22.46
N LEU A 98 -35.98 3.56 -23.76
CA LEU A 98 -36.81 4.64 -24.30
C LEU A 98 -37.97 4.10 -25.13
N THR A 99 -39.14 4.73 -24.96
CA THR A 99 -40.28 4.57 -25.88
C THR A 99 -40.12 5.48 -27.11
N VAL A 100 -40.82 5.17 -28.21
CA VAL A 100 -40.76 5.97 -29.47
C VAL A 100 -41.09 7.44 -29.22
N THR A 101 -42.14 7.73 -28.47
CA THR A 101 -42.56 9.10 -28.10
C THR A 101 -41.50 9.83 -27.28
N GLN A 102 -40.77 9.14 -26.40
CA GLN A 102 -39.70 9.76 -25.62
C GLN A 102 -38.45 9.99 -26.49
N ALA A 103 -38.13 9.05 -27.39
CA ALA A 103 -37.02 9.20 -28.32
C ALA A 103 -37.22 10.38 -29.28
N GLU A 104 -38.45 10.62 -29.74
CA GLU A 104 -38.80 11.79 -30.57
C GLU A 104 -38.48 13.11 -29.88
N THR A 105 -38.77 13.25 -28.58
CA THR A 105 -38.47 14.48 -27.82
C THR A 105 -36.97 14.75 -27.64
N LEU A 106 -36.14 13.70 -27.73
CA LEU A 106 -34.69 13.77 -27.60
C LEU A 106 -33.98 13.80 -28.96
N CYS A 107 -34.73 13.78 -30.06
CA CYS A 107 -34.18 13.78 -31.41
C CYS A 107 -33.50 15.12 -31.71
N VAL A 108 -32.23 15.05 -32.09
CA VAL A 108 -31.45 16.22 -32.51
C VAL A 108 -31.47 16.29 -34.03
N GLU A 109 -31.53 17.50 -34.59
CA GLU A 109 -31.40 17.69 -36.04
C GLU A 109 -30.07 17.11 -36.55
N TYR A 110 -30.14 16.33 -37.63
CA TYR A 110 -28.99 15.72 -38.27
C TYR A 110 -29.07 15.90 -39.79
N ASP A 111 -27.94 16.19 -40.41
CA ASP A 111 -27.87 16.42 -41.87
C ASP A 111 -28.04 15.10 -42.66
N SER A 112 -27.44 14.02 -42.16
CA SER A 112 -27.41 12.73 -42.86
C SER A 112 -27.28 11.57 -41.88
N LEU A 113 -28.20 10.60 -41.97
CA LEU A 113 -28.21 9.41 -41.12
C LEU A 113 -26.91 8.59 -41.22
N PRO A 114 -26.30 8.38 -42.40
CA PRO A 114 -24.97 7.78 -42.52
C PRO A 114 -23.88 8.52 -41.73
N ALA A 115 -23.84 9.86 -41.79
CA ALA A 115 -22.81 10.65 -41.11
C ALA A 115 -22.94 10.54 -39.58
N LEU A 116 -24.17 10.62 -39.07
CA LEU A 116 -24.45 10.45 -37.64
C LEU A 116 -24.06 9.05 -37.14
N ARG A 117 -24.33 7.99 -37.92
CA ARG A 117 -23.91 6.63 -37.57
C ARG A 117 -22.39 6.50 -37.46
N THR A 118 -21.63 7.13 -38.34
CA THR A 118 -20.17 7.16 -38.27
C THR A 118 -19.68 7.88 -37.02
N GLN A 119 -20.26 9.04 -36.70
CA GLN A 119 -19.91 9.79 -35.47
C GLN A 119 -20.19 8.97 -34.20
N VAL A 120 -21.36 8.32 -34.12
CA VAL A 120 -21.71 7.44 -32.99
C VAL A 120 -20.71 6.28 -32.87
N ALA A 121 -20.33 5.67 -33.99
CA ALA A 121 -19.33 4.60 -33.99
C ALA A 121 -17.94 5.10 -33.52
N GLU A 122 -17.52 6.28 -33.96
CA GLU A 122 -16.26 6.91 -33.54
C GLU A 122 -16.25 7.22 -32.04
N VAL A 123 -17.33 7.83 -31.53
CA VAL A 123 -17.47 8.15 -30.10
C VAL A 123 -17.52 6.88 -29.26
N ARG A 124 -18.28 5.85 -29.67
CA ARG A 124 -18.26 4.53 -29.01
C ARG A 124 -16.86 3.90 -29.04
N GLY A 125 -16.11 4.08 -30.13
CA GLY A 125 -14.72 3.67 -30.24
C GLY A 125 -13.82 4.37 -29.23
N LYS A 126 -13.93 5.70 -29.11
CA LYS A 126 -13.20 6.51 -28.12
C LYS A 126 -13.53 6.09 -26.69
N ILE A 127 -14.81 5.82 -26.39
CA ILE A 127 -15.23 5.33 -25.06
C ILE A 127 -14.60 3.97 -24.75
N ARG A 128 -14.59 3.04 -25.71
CA ARG A 128 -13.93 1.73 -25.52
C ARG A 128 -12.42 1.86 -25.35
N ALA A 129 -11.79 2.82 -26.02
CA ALA A 129 -10.35 3.07 -25.90
C ALA A 129 -9.93 3.58 -24.52
N LEU A 130 -10.85 4.19 -23.76
CA LEU A 130 -10.62 4.57 -22.35
C LEU A 130 -10.52 3.36 -21.41
N GLY A 131 -10.86 2.16 -21.89
CA GLY A 131 -10.79 0.92 -21.12
C GLY A 131 -11.89 0.81 -20.06
N SER A 132 -11.69 -0.08 -19.08
CA SER A 132 -12.60 -0.24 -17.96
C SER A 132 -12.44 0.93 -16.98
N VAL A 133 -13.38 1.87 -17.00
CA VAL A 133 -13.42 2.97 -16.03
C VAL A 133 -13.88 2.43 -14.68
N ASN A 134 -13.02 2.50 -13.66
CA ASN A 134 -13.42 2.18 -12.28
C ASN A 134 -14.24 3.33 -11.70
N VAL A 135 -15.56 3.17 -11.71
CA VAL A 135 -16.50 4.13 -11.10
C VAL A 135 -16.33 4.28 -9.58
N GLY A 136 -15.70 3.31 -8.90
CA GLY A 136 -15.38 3.36 -7.47
C GLY A 136 -14.10 4.11 -7.13
N ALA A 137 -13.26 4.47 -8.12
CA ALA A 137 -11.95 5.04 -7.89
C ALA A 137 -11.97 6.37 -7.10
N VAL A 138 -13.05 7.15 -7.23
CA VAL A 138 -13.19 8.42 -6.51
C VAL A 138 -13.36 8.19 -5.00
N GLU A 139 -14.14 7.20 -4.60
CA GLU A 139 -14.33 6.87 -3.18
C GLU A 139 -13.10 6.15 -2.61
N GLU A 140 -12.53 5.19 -3.35
CA GLU A 140 -11.28 4.54 -2.97
C GLU A 140 -10.14 5.55 -2.75
N TYR A 141 -10.00 6.54 -3.64
CA TYR A 141 -9.01 7.60 -3.48
C TYR A 141 -9.23 8.41 -2.21
N LYS A 142 -10.48 8.77 -1.86
CA LYS A 142 -10.79 9.51 -0.64
C LYS A 142 -10.38 8.71 0.61
N GLU A 143 -10.71 7.43 0.66
CA GLU A 143 -10.36 6.55 1.78
C GLU A 143 -8.83 6.40 1.93
N VAL A 144 -8.15 6.10 0.83
CA VAL A 144 -6.68 5.94 0.82
C VAL A 144 -6.00 7.26 1.19
N LYS A 145 -6.50 8.39 0.69
CA LYS A 145 -5.97 9.72 1.02
C LYS A 145 -6.13 10.04 2.50
N GLN A 146 -7.29 9.79 3.10
CA GLN A 146 -7.49 10.00 4.54
C GLN A 146 -6.51 9.18 5.37
N ARG A 147 -6.30 7.91 5.02
CA ARG A 147 -5.34 7.05 5.70
C ARG A 147 -3.90 7.54 5.51
N TYR A 148 -3.56 7.98 4.29
CA TYR A 148 -2.24 8.54 3.97
C TYR A 148 -1.96 9.80 4.79
N ASP A 149 -2.90 10.76 4.81
CA ASP A 149 -2.74 12.03 5.52
C ASP A 149 -2.57 11.79 7.03
N ALA A 150 -3.33 10.85 7.61
CA ALA A 150 -3.19 10.45 9.01
C ALA A 150 -1.83 9.80 9.31
N LEU A 151 -1.37 8.85 8.47
CA LEU A 151 -0.06 8.21 8.65
C LEU A 151 1.08 9.22 8.49
N LYS A 152 0.97 10.13 7.52
CA LYS A 152 1.95 11.17 7.27
C LYS A 152 2.11 12.08 8.48
N ALA A 153 1.02 12.53 9.08
CA ALA A 153 1.05 13.34 10.29
C ALA A 153 1.73 12.60 11.47
N GLN A 154 1.47 11.30 11.62
CA GLN A 154 2.14 10.48 12.66
C GLN A 154 3.64 10.34 12.40
N VAL A 155 4.05 10.13 11.15
CA VAL A 155 5.47 10.04 10.78
C VAL A 155 6.18 11.36 11.07
N GLU A 156 5.58 12.49 10.67
CA GLU A 156 6.15 13.82 10.92
C GLU A 156 6.30 14.11 12.43
N ASP A 157 5.35 13.70 13.27
CA ASP A 157 5.46 13.86 14.72
C ASP A 157 6.55 12.98 15.35
N VAL A 158 6.69 11.73 14.89
CA VAL A 158 7.75 10.81 15.33
C VAL A 158 9.12 11.33 14.92
N GLU A 159 9.28 11.78 13.68
CA GLU A 159 10.52 12.40 13.19
C GLU A 159 10.85 13.67 13.97
N GLY A 160 9.85 14.51 14.25
CA GLY A 160 10.01 15.69 15.11
C GLY A 160 10.48 15.31 16.52
N SER A 161 9.87 14.29 17.12
CA SER A 161 10.25 13.80 18.46
C SER A 161 11.66 13.22 18.48
N LYS A 162 12.04 12.44 17.47
CA LYS A 162 13.41 11.91 17.31
C LYS A 162 14.41 13.05 17.25
N ASN A 163 14.18 14.07 16.42
CA ASN A 163 15.08 15.21 16.28
C ASN A 163 15.25 15.99 17.59
N ARG A 164 14.16 16.19 18.34
CA ARG A 164 14.20 16.81 19.68
C ARG A 164 15.06 15.99 20.66
N LEU A 165 14.86 14.68 20.71
CA LEU A 165 15.62 13.79 21.58
C LEU A 165 17.11 13.78 21.21
N THR A 166 17.44 13.68 19.92
CA THR A 166 18.83 13.71 19.46
C THR A 166 19.51 15.02 19.82
N ARG A 167 18.81 16.16 19.69
CA ARG A 167 19.33 17.45 20.11
C ARG A 167 19.57 17.51 21.62
N MET A 168 18.61 17.04 22.42
CA MET A 168 18.75 16.98 23.88
C MET A 168 19.92 16.09 24.32
N ILE A 169 20.12 14.94 23.67
CA ILE A 169 21.28 14.07 23.93
C ILE A 169 22.58 14.81 23.60
N GLY A 170 22.61 15.56 22.50
CA GLY A 170 23.78 16.36 22.12
C GLY A 170 24.09 17.46 23.15
N GLU A 171 23.06 18.18 23.62
CA GLU A 171 23.19 19.22 24.65
C GLU A 171 23.68 18.63 25.98
N LEU A 172 23.08 17.53 26.45
CA LEU A 172 23.51 16.82 27.66
C LEU A 172 24.94 16.29 27.54
N SER A 173 25.29 15.70 26.39
CA SER A 173 26.65 15.21 26.14
C SER A 173 27.68 16.34 26.15
N GLY A 174 27.31 17.52 25.62
CA GLY A 174 28.13 18.73 25.70
C GLY A 174 28.37 19.16 27.15
N GLN A 175 27.31 19.25 27.95
CA GLN A 175 27.41 19.58 29.37
C GLN A 175 28.23 18.56 30.16
N MET A 176 28.05 17.26 29.89
CA MET A 176 28.84 16.20 30.52
C MET A 176 30.33 16.35 30.21
N ARG A 177 30.70 16.69 28.97
CA ARG A 177 32.10 16.94 28.59
C ARG A 177 32.68 18.13 29.34
N GLU A 178 31.95 19.23 29.45
CA GLU A 178 32.38 20.42 30.19
C GLU A 178 32.61 20.11 31.67
N ILE A 179 31.62 19.50 32.34
CA ILE A 179 31.71 19.11 33.75
C ILE A 179 32.88 18.13 33.97
N PHE A 180 33.04 17.15 33.08
CA PHE A 180 34.14 16.19 33.17
C PHE A 180 35.49 16.88 33.01
N SER A 181 35.67 17.74 32.00
CA SER A 181 36.92 18.45 31.75
C SER A 181 37.30 19.38 32.91
N ASP A 182 36.33 20.10 33.48
CA ASP A 182 36.57 20.98 34.63
C ASP A 182 36.94 20.18 35.88
N SER A 183 36.18 19.11 36.16
CA SER A 183 36.47 18.22 37.30
C SER A 183 37.81 17.53 37.14
N PHE A 184 38.14 17.05 35.94
CA PHE A 184 39.41 16.41 35.63
C PHE A 184 40.58 17.37 35.81
N ARG A 185 40.46 18.63 35.36
CA ARG A 185 41.50 19.65 35.56
C ARG A 185 41.72 19.92 37.04
N ALA A 186 40.64 20.09 37.81
CA ALA A 186 40.73 20.28 39.25
C ALA A 186 41.40 19.08 39.95
N ILE A 187 40.99 17.85 39.60
CA ILE A 187 41.59 16.62 40.16
C ILE A 187 43.06 16.53 39.82
N ASN A 188 43.46 16.87 38.58
CA ASN A 188 44.86 16.83 38.16
C ASN A 188 45.73 17.84 38.93
N GLU A 189 45.26 19.08 39.09
CA GLU A 189 45.95 20.12 39.88
C GLU A 189 46.11 19.67 41.35
N GLN A 190 45.04 19.14 41.94
CA GLN A 190 45.05 18.67 43.32
C GLN A 190 45.92 17.41 43.49
N PHE A 191 45.90 16.50 42.52
CA PHE A 191 46.72 15.29 42.54
C PHE A 191 48.21 15.61 42.58
N GLY A 192 48.68 16.54 41.75
CA GLY A 192 50.07 16.98 41.78
C GLY A 192 50.47 17.57 43.14
N SER A 193 49.60 18.38 43.75
CA SER A 193 49.86 18.97 45.08
C SER A 193 49.87 17.90 46.18
N THR A 194 48.85 17.04 46.24
CA THR A 194 48.71 15.98 47.24
C THR A 194 49.84 14.96 47.13
N PHE A 195 50.22 14.58 45.90
CA PHE A 195 51.35 13.67 45.67
C PHE A 195 52.66 14.26 46.22
N ARG A 196 52.97 15.52 45.90
CA ARG A 196 54.21 16.16 46.34
C ARG A 196 54.31 16.22 47.87
N GLU A 197 53.18 16.43 48.54
CA GLU A 197 53.14 16.45 50.00
C GLU A 197 53.33 15.06 50.63
N LEU A 198 52.66 14.04 50.10
CA LEU A 198 52.77 12.67 50.62
C LEU A 198 54.14 12.04 50.34
N PHE A 199 54.73 12.31 49.18
CA PHE A 199 56.07 11.81 48.83
C PHE A 199 57.22 12.70 49.34
N GLY A 200 56.92 13.91 49.83
CA GLY A 200 57.93 14.89 50.25
C GLY A 200 58.75 15.47 49.07
N GLY A 201 58.17 15.48 47.86
CA GLY A 201 58.81 15.88 46.61
C GLY A 201 58.26 15.13 45.40
N GLY A 202 58.84 15.36 44.23
CA GLY A 202 58.40 14.76 42.97
C GLY A 202 57.22 15.46 42.31
N ASP A 203 56.80 14.90 41.17
CA ASP A 203 55.75 15.44 40.31
C ASP A 203 54.81 14.33 39.85
N ALA A 204 53.53 14.66 39.75
CA ALA A 204 52.50 13.73 39.30
C ALA A 204 51.44 14.46 38.48
N SER A 205 50.92 13.80 37.45
CA SER A 205 49.88 14.34 36.57
C SER A 205 49.02 13.23 35.97
N LEU A 206 47.78 13.57 35.67
CA LEU A 206 46.82 12.76 34.92
C LEU A 206 46.74 13.28 33.48
N ILE A 207 46.79 12.37 32.51
CA ILE A 207 46.74 12.69 31.08
C ILE A 207 45.58 11.93 30.45
N LEU A 208 44.79 12.61 29.62
CA LEU A 208 43.76 11.97 28.82
C LEU A 208 44.40 11.38 27.56
N GLU A 209 44.16 10.09 27.31
CA GLU A 209 44.65 9.42 26.09
C GLU A 209 44.13 10.10 24.82
N ASN A 210 42.87 10.53 24.85
CA ASN A 210 42.24 11.25 23.75
C ASN A 210 41.50 12.50 24.23
N PRO A 211 42.10 13.70 24.08
CA PRO A 211 41.45 14.97 24.44
C PRO A 211 40.17 15.28 23.66
N ALA A 212 39.94 14.64 22.51
CA ALA A 212 38.74 14.86 21.69
C ALA A 212 37.54 13.99 22.13
N ASP A 213 37.79 12.90 22.86
CA ASP A 213 36.74 12.02 23.39
C ASP A 213 36.96 11.70 24.87
N VAL A 214 36.74 12.73 25.69
CA VAL A 214 36.96 12.68 27.14
C VAL A 214 36.02 11.74 27.89
N LEU A 215 34.90 11.33 27.28
CA LEU A 215 33.88 10.48 27.94
C LEU A 215 34.19 8.98 27.80
N THR A 216 34.93 8.58 26.75
CA THR A 216 35.27 7.17 26.51
C THR A 216 36.77 6.88 26.56
N GLY A 217 37.61 7.92 26.45
CA GLY A 217 39.06 7.78 26.49
C GLY A 217 39.58 7.34 27.86
N GLY A 218 40.70 6.62 27.86
CA GLY A 218 41.41 6.26 29.07
C GLY A 218 42.09 7.45 29.75
N ILE A 219 42.43 7.26 31.02
CA ILE A 219 43.24 8.20 31.82
C ILE A 219 44.57 7.52 32.10
N GLU A 220 45.65 8.12 31.62
CA GLU A 220 47.02 7.72 31.91
C GLU A 220 47.52 8.46 33.16
N ILE A 221 48.17 7.75 34.06
CA ILE A 221 48.76 8.30 35.29
C ILE A 221 50.27 8.40 35.10
N GLN A 222 50.82 9.61 35.16
CA GLN A 222 52.26 9.85 35.09
C GLN A 222 52.79 10.36 36.43
N VAL A 223 53.77 9.65 36.98
CA VAL A 223 54.33 9.94 38.31
C VAL A 223 55.85 9.89 38.30
N SER A 224 56.50 10.87 38.92
CA SER A 224 57.94 10.96 39.09
C SER A 224 58.25 11.17 40.58
N PRO A 225 58.43 10.08 41.34
CA PRO A 225 58.86 10.16 42.73
C PRO A 225 60.20 10.89 42.87
N PRO A 226 60.52 11.48 44.04
CA PRO A 226 61.76 12.21 44.24
C PRO A 226 62.99 11.33 43.92
N GLY A 227 63.80 11.79 42.95
CA GLY A 227 65.02 11.09 42.52
C GLY A 227 64.82 10.01 41.44
N LYS A 228 63.62 9.78 40.92
CA LYS A 228 63.36 8.83 39.81
C LYS A 228 62.33 9.37 38.81
N VAL A 229 62.67 9.30 37.52
CA VAL A 229 61.71 9.54 36.43
C VAL A 229 61.16 8.19 35.98
N ILE A 230 59.94 7.85 36.38
CA ILE A 230 59.30 6.57 36.05
C ILE A 230 58.14 6.84 35.11
N ARG A 231 58.11 6.15 33.96
CA ARG A 231 57.03 6.29 32.96
C ARG A 231 56.02 5.13 33.00
N ASN A 232 56.31 4.05 33.72
CA ASN A 232 55.44 2.88 33.80
C ASN A 232 55.12 2.56 35.27
N LEU A 233 53.82 2.53 35.63
CA LEU A 233 53.36 2.22 36.98
C LEU A 233 53.76 0.83 37.47
N GLU A 234 53.97 -0.12 36.55
CA GLU A 234 54.38 -1.48 36.90
C GLU A 234 55.81 -1.54 37.47
N ALA A 235 56.62 -0.51 37.23
CA ALA A 235 57.99 -0.42 37.73
C ALA A 235 58.08 0.13 39.17
N LEU A 236 56.97 0.54 39.76
CA LEU A 236 56.90 1.06 41.14
C LEU A 236 56.85 -0.09 42.16
N SER A 237 57.45 0.12 43.33
CA SER A 237 57.31 -0.79 44.46
C SER A 237 55.87 -0.85 44.98
N GLY A 238 55.52 -1.91 45.72
CA GLY A 238 54.16 -2.06 46.28
C GLY A 238 53.72 -0.88 47.15
N GLY A 239 54.64 -0.35 47.98
CA GLY A 239 54.37 0.83 48.81
C GLY A 239 54.22 2.12 47.99
N GLU A 240 55.05 2.33 46.96
CA GLU A 240 54.93 3.49 46.07
C GLU A 240 53.62 3.44 45.27
N ARG A 241 53.21 2.27 44.78
CA ARG A 241 51.91 2.09 44.10
C ARG A 241 50.74 2.39 45.03
N ALA A 242 50.79 1.92 46.27
CA ALA A 242 49.78 2.23 47.28
C ALA A 242 49.70 3.74 47.54
N LEU A 243 50.85 4.40 47.70
CA LEU A 243 50.89 5.84 47.99
C LEU A 243 50.42 6.70 46.80
N VAL A 244 50.70 6.28 45.55
CA VAL A 244 50.11 6.89 44.35
C VAL A 244 48.58 6.78 44.36
N ALA A 245 48.04 5.59 44.64
CA ALA A 245 46.59 5.38 44.69
C ALA A 245 45.93 6.22 45.80
N ILE A 246 46.53 6.25 46.99
CA ILE A 246 46.10 7.09 48.12
C ILE A 246 46.12 8.58 47.72
N SER A 247 47.15 9.03 46.99
CA SER A 247 47.27 10.41 46.53
C SER A 247 46.15 10.80 45.57
N ILE A 248 45.79 9.93 44.61
CA ILE A 248 44.66 10.16 43.70
C ILE A 248 43.35 10.21 44.47
N TYR A 249 43.14 9.26 45.39
CA TYR A 249 41.92 9.18 46.18
C TYR A 249 41.72 10.44 47.04
N PHE A 250 42.75 10.91 47.71
CA PHE A 250 42.70 12.16 48.47
C PHE A 250 42.56 13.40 47.61
N ALA A 251 43.09 13.40 46.39
CA ALA A 251 42.87 14.50 45.45
C ALA A 251 41.40 14.61 45.04
N ILE A 252 40.74 13.48 44.82
CA ILE A 252 39.29 13.42 44.55
C ILE A 252 38.51 13.93 45.77
N LEU A 253 38.84 13.46 46.98
CA LEU A 253 38.17 13.88 48.22
C LEU A 253 38.36 15.37 48.54
N ALA A 254 39.48 15.97 48.15
CA ALA A 254 39.72 17.39 48.39
C ALA A 254 38.81 18.30 47.54
N ILE A 255 38.32 17.81 46.40
CA ILE A 255 37.39 18.54 45.50
C ILE A 255 35.95 18.22 45.86
N HIS A 256 35.66 16.95 46.12
CA HIS A 256 34.34 16.48 46.54
C HIS A 256 34.44 15.85 47.93
N PRO A 257 34.42 16.67 49.01
CA PRO A 257 34.54 16.15 50.37
C PRO A 257 33.31 15.31 50.72
N ALA A 258 33.55 14.04 51.04
CA ALA A 258 32.54 13.16 51.60
C ALA A 258 32.26 13.54 53.07
N PRO A 259 31.02 13.40 53.57
CA PRO A 259 30.72 13.69 54.98
C PRO A 259 31.51 12.79 55.93
N PHE A 260 31.73 11.52 55.56
CA PHE A 260 32.60 10.60 56.26
C PHE A 260 33.33 9.67 55.28
N CYS A 261 34.48 9.15 55.68
CA CYS A 261 35.31 8.23 54.90
C CYS A 261 35.85 7.13 55.83
N ILE A 262 35.77 5.87 55.38
CA ILE A 262 36.29 4.70 56.11
C ILE A 262 37.51 4.19 55.35
N LEU A 263 38.64 4.10 56.04
CA LEU A 263 39.91 3.64 55.48
C LEU A 263 40.33 2.38 56.26
N ASP A 264 40.46 1.25 55.56
CA ASP A 264 40.78 -0.03 56.17
C ASP A 264 42.17 -0.51 55.72
N GLU A 265 43.14 -0.42 56.64
CA GLU A 265 44.54 -0.83 56.48
C GLU A 265 45.23 -0.36 55.18
N ILE A 266 44.82 0.80 54.65
CA ILE A 266 45.31 1.29 53.36
C ILE A 266 46.80 1.65 53.39
N GLU A 267 47.34 1.92 54.58
CA GLU A 267 48.75 2.23 54.80
C GLU A 267 49.63 1.00 55.08
N ALA A 268 49.09 -0.22 55.06
CA ALA A 268 49.82 -1.43 55.47
C ALA A 268 51.11 -1.68 54.65
N ALA A 269 51.13 -1.23 53.39
CA ALA A 269 52.29 -1.35 52.50
C ALA A 269 53.26 -0.15 52.59
N LEU A 270 53.00 0.83 53.45
CA LEU A 270 53.83 2.04 53.60
C LEU A 270 54.90 1.85 54.68
N ASP A 271 56.08 2.43 54.44
CA ASP A 271 57.14 2.54 55.45
C ASP A 271 56.78 3.56 56.56
N ASP A 272 57.53 3.55 57.66
CA ASP A 272 57.22 4.36 58.85
C ASP A 272 57.22 5.88 58.55
N ALA A 273 58.11 6.32 57.64
CA ALA A 273 58.17 7.71 57.21
C ALA A 273 56.92 8.14 56.44
N ASN A 274 56.45 7.33 55.48
CA ASN A 274 55.25 7.63 54.70
C ASN A 274 53.97 7.47 55.52
N VAL A 275 53.92 6.53 56.47
CA VAL A 275 52.80 6.43 57.45
C VAL A 275 52.65 7.72 58.24
N THR A 276 53.76 8.30 58.70
CA THR A 276 53.74 9.58 59.44
C THR A 276 53.20 10.73 58.58
N ARG A 277 53.64 10.83 57.32
CA ARG A 277 53.13 11.85 56.36
C ARG A 277 51.66 11.65 56.04
N PHE A 278 51.24 10.41 55.82
CA PHE A 278 49.84 10.04 55.60
C PHE A 278 48.97 10.47 56.78
N ALA A 279 49.39 10.17 58.01
CA ALA A 279 48.67 10.53 59.22
C ALA A 279 48.56 12.05 59.41
N GLN A 280 49.64 12.79 59.16
CA GLN A 280 49.64 14.26 59.18
C GLN A 280 48.70 14.85 58.12
N TYR A 281 48.70 14.29 56.92
CA TYR A 281 47.82 14.72 55.84
C TYR A 281 46.34 14.50 56.20
N LEU A 282 46.00 13.31 56.72
CA LEU A 282 44.66 12.97 57.22
C LEU A 282 44.18 13.98 58.27
N ARG A 283 45.02 14.31 59.25
CA ARG A 283 44.70 15.27 60.30
C ARG A 283 44.43 16.68 59.76
N ARG A 284 45.06 17.07 58.66
CA ARG A 284 44.81 18.38 58.05
C ARG A 284 43.48 18.43 57.31
N ILE A 285 43.09 17.34 56.65
CA ILE A 285 41.84 17.28 55.87
C ILE A 285 40.62 16.89 56.73
N SER A 286 40.82 16.40 57.95
CA SER A 286 39.75 16.03 58.88
C SER A 286 38.82 17.20 59.25
N GLY A 287 39.26 18.45 59.07
CA GLY A 287 38.40 19.63 59.25
C GLY A 287 37.24 19.74 58.26
N ARG A 288 37.25 18.98 57.15
CA ARG A 288 36.19 18.98 56.13
C ARG A 288 35.39 17.67 56.04
N SER A 289 35.96 16.57 56.52
CA SER A 289 35.40 15.22 56.40
C SER A 289 35.74 14.39 57.63
N GLN A 290 34.81 13.58 58.11
CA GLN A 290 35.07 12.65 59.21
C GLN A 290 35.84 11.42 58.70
N PHE A 291 36.97 11.08 59.32
CA PHE A 291 37.73 9.88 58.97
C PHE A 291 37.60 8.80 60.04
N ILE A 292 37.30 7.58 59.62
CA ILE A 292 37.33 6.36 60.44
C ILE A 292 38.43 5.50 59.85
N VAL A 293 39.53 5.33 60.58
CA VAL A 293 40.68 4.57 60.10
C VAL A 293 40.84 3.30 60.92
N ILE A 294 40.85 2.15 60.25
CA ILE A 294 41.13 0.84 60.83
C ILE A 294 42.61 0.55 60.53
N THR A 295 43.41 0.44 61.59
CA THR A 295 44.86 0.32 61.45
C THR A 295 45.50 -0.32 62.68
N HIS A 296 46.61 -1.02 62.45
CA HIS A 296 47.53 -1.49 63.47
C HIS A 296 48.85 -0.70 63.49
N ARG A 297 48.96 0.38 62.69
CA ARG A 297 50.18 1.21 62.57
C ARG A 297 50.18 2.31 63.62
N ARG A 298 51.22 2.34 64.47
CA ARG A 298 51.36 3.31 65.57
C ARG A 298 51.31 4.76 65.08
N GLY A 299 52.01 5.08 63.98
CA GLY A 299 52.04 6.46 63.45
C GLY A 299 50.67 7.00 63.03
N THR A 300 49.76 6.14 62.56
CA THR A 300 48.38 6.53 62.24
C THR A 300 47.54 6.68 63.52
N MET A 301 47.70 5.76 64.48
CA MET A 301 46.99 5.82 65.77
C MET A 301 47.33 7.07 66.58
N GLU A 302 48.60 7.49 66.57
CA GLU A 302 49.07 8.66 67.32
C GLU A 302 48.52 10.00 66.77
N ALA A 303 48.06 10.02 65.51
CA ALA A 303 47.50 11.21 64.88
C ALA A 303 45.98 11.32 65.02
N ALA A 304 45.30 10.31 65.57
CA ALA A 304 43.86 10.30 65.75
C ALA A 304 43.43 11.11 66.98
N ASP A 305 42.22 11.66 66.95
CA ASP A 305 41.62 12.32 68.12
C ASP A 305 41.02 11.29 69.09
N LEU A 306 40.44 10.21 68.55
CA LEU A 306 39.74 9.19 69.29
C LEU A 306 40.10 7.79 68.80
N LEU A 307 40.40 6.88 69.73
CA LEU A 307 40.71 5.48 69.44
C LEU A 307 39.59 4.55 69.92
N TYR A 308 39.14 3.68 69.03
CA TYR A 308 38.25 2.56 69.35
C TYR A 308 39.03 1.25 69.27
N GLY A 309 39.34 0.65 70.41
CA GLY A 309 39.95 -0.66 70.49
C GLY A 309 38.90 -1.76 70.46
N VAL A 310 39.06 -2.73 69.58
CA VAL A 310 38.22 -3.95 69.56
C VAL A 310 38.98 -5.07 70.27
N THR A 311 38.36 -5.67 71.29
CA THR A 311 38.91 -6.82 72.02
C THR A 311 37.92 -7.98 72.00
N MET A 312 38.42 -9.21 71.95
CA MET A 312 37.61 -10.42 72.13
C MET A 312 37.87 -10.97 73.53
N GLN A 313 36.93 -10.75 74.46
CA GLN A 313 37.02 -11.29 75.82
C GLN A 313 36.54 -12.75 75.89
N GLU A 314 35.62 -13.11 75.00
CA GLU A 314 35.07 -14.46 74.82
C GLU A 314 35.12 -14.82 73.33
N ASP A 315 35.28 -16.11 73.01
CA ASP A 315 35.38 -16.57 71.62
C ASP A 315 34.15 -16.17 70.81
N GLY A 316 34.39 -15.36 69.77
CA GLY A 316 33.34 -14.90 68.86
C GLY A 316 32.53 -13.68 69.34
N ILE A 317 32.82 -13.11 70.53
CA ILE A 317 32.15 -11.90 71.04
C ILE A 317 33.15 -10.74 71.10
N SER A 318 32.97 -9.78 70.18
CA SER A 318 33.76 -8.55 70.14
C SER A 318 33.19 -7.49 71.09
N LYS A 319 34.06 -6.85 71.86
CA LYS A 319 33.74 -5.72 72.74
C LYS A 319 34.56 -4.49 72.34
N LEU A 320 33.88 -3.34 72.33
CA LEU A 320 34.49 -2.05 72.00
C LEU A 320 34.98 -1.34 73.27
N LEU A 321 36.20 -0.84 73.20
CA LEU A 321 36.83 0.04 74.19
C LEU A 321 37.06 1.40 73.53
N LYS A 322 36.70 2.48 74.21
CA LYS A 322 36.90 3.86 73.71
C LYS A 322 38.02 4.51 74.54
N LEU A 323 38.99 5.12 73.86
CA LEU A 323 40.05 5.91 74.46
C LEU A 323 40.10 7.28 73.77
N ASP A 324 40.00 8.35 74.55
CA ASP A 324 40.10 9.73 74.08
C ASP A 324 41.51 10.24 74.33
N LEU A 325 42.27 10.45 73.25
CA LEU A 325 43.69 10.79 73.32
C LEU A 325 43.93 12.20 73.87
N GLU A 326 42.95 13.10 73.82
CA GLU A 326 43.05 14.42 74.46
C GLU A 326 42.89 14.36 75.99
N GLN A 327 42.32 13.27 76.52
CA GLN A 327 42.07 13.08 77.96
C GLN A 327 43.08 12.13 78.63
N VAL A 328 44.04 11.58 77.87
CA VAL A 328 45.11 10.76 78.44
C VAL A 328 46.22 11.69 78.93
N ASP A 329 46.22 11.99 80.23
CA ASP A 329 47.34 12.65 80.89
C ASP A 329 48.65 11.88 80.62
N ALA A 330 49.73 12.63 80.35
CA ALA A 330 51.08 12.13 80.07
C ALA A 330 51.71 11.29 81.22
N THR A 331 50.97 11.06 82.31
CA THR A 331 51.36 10.23 83.46
C THR A 331 50.94 8.76 83.35
N LEU A 332 50.15 8.37 82.34
CA LEU A 332 49.73 6.98 82.10
C LEU A 332 50.62 6.20 81.12
N ILE A 333 51.59 6.87 80.49
CA ILE A 333 52.58 6.27 79.58
C ILE A 333 53.96 6.38 80.25
N SER A 334 54.19 5.60 81.30
CA SER A 334 55.51 5.36 81.87
C SER A 334 55.65 3.90 82.29
#